data_AF-A0A374JR51-F1
#
_entry.id   AF-A0A374JR51-F1
#
_cell.length_a   1.000
_cell.length_b   1.000
_cell.length_c   1.000
_cell.angle_alpha   90.00
_cell.angle_beta   90.00
_cell.angle_gamma   90.00
#
_symmetry.space_group_name_H-M   'P 1'
#
loop_
_entity.id
_entity.type
_entity.pdbx_description
1 polymer ?
#
loop_
_entity_poly.entity_id
_entity_poly.type
_entity_poly.pdbx_seq_one_letter_code
_entity_poly.pdbx_strand_id
1 'polypeptide(L)'
;MNFLKLLHGTKKKKDLFDIACDYDGYDIVYEEETTDINLYKFFNEIITNSRYDITVLPEYRLLMENNTEDAFNEFYDAWVDALIDRGFLFHLDGEVSMEQFTKGINRILSDIGCEKQLDLTLLDRMYQEELQNYCLNGKEIHEEINYDILQSNVIARELRLIGYELISLFNGFDNYDKAVIPIIKIDDLKGIESIFK
;
A
#
# COMPACT_ATOMS: atom_id res chain seq x y z
N MET A 1 -17.12 40.56 38.42
CA MET A 1 -17.55 40.15 37.07
C MET A 1 -16.65 39.02 36.62
N ASN A 2 -17.29 37.91 36.27
CA ASN A 2 -16.72 36.57 36.17
C ASN A 2 -15.59 36.45 35.15
N PHE A 3 -14.52 35.81 35.64
CA PHE A 3 -13.72 34.80 34.96
C PHE A 3 -14.52 34.01 33.91
N LEU A 4 -14.45 34.46 32.66
CA LEU A 4 -14.68 33.64 31.48
C LEU A 4 -13.48 33.84 30.56
N LYS A 5 -12.29 33.45 31.06
CA LYS A 5 -11.21 33.05 30.17
C LYS A 5 -11.69 31.79 29.47
N LEU A 6 -12.14 31.98 28.24
CA LEU A 6 -12.17 31.01 27.15
C LEU A 6 -11.30 29.78 27.47
N LEU A 7 -11.92 28.69 27.89
CA LEU A 7 -11.38 27.34 27.70
C LEU A 7 -11.55 27.00 26.21
N HIS A 8 -10.86 27.73 25.33
CA HIS A 8 -10.37 27.09 24.12
C HIS A 8 -9.19 26.24 24.58
N GLY A 9 -9.49 25.09 25.18
CA GLY A 9 -8.49 24.04 25.29
C GLY A 9 -8.09 23.74 23.84
N THR A 10 -6.88 24.14 23.46
CA THR A 10 -6.25 23.66 22.23
C THR A 10 -6.35 22.14 22.30
N LYS A 11 -7.22 21.57 21.46
CA LYS A 11 -7.37 20.13 21.34
C LYS A 11 -5.95 19.61 21.10
N LYS A 12 -5.43 18.80 22.02
CA LYS A 12 -4.06 18.27 21.90
C LYS A 12 -4.00 17.58 20.54
N LYS A 13 -3.08 18.02 19.67
CA LYS A 13 -2.84 17.35 18.38
C LYS A 13 -2.52 15.88 18.69
N LYS A 14 -3.04 14.97 17.86
CA LYS A 14 -2.70 13.55 17.98
C LYS A 14 -1.22 13.38 17.64
N ASP A 15 -0.61 12.32 18.18
CA ASP A 15 0.74 11.98 17.74
C ASP A 15 0.67 11.43 16.30
N LEU A 16 1.75 11.63 15.54
CA LEU A 16 1.87 11.12 14.17
C LEU A 16 1.73 9.59 14.15
N PHE A 17 2.26 8.92 15.17
CA PHE A 17 2.16 7.46 15.33
C PHE A 17 0.75 6.98 15.73
N ASP A 18 -0.18 7.89 16.05
CA ASP A 18 -1.59 7.55 16.32
C ASP A 18 -2.46 7.57 15.05
N ILE A 19 -1.87 7.84 13.87
CA ILE A 19 -2.60 7.81 12.59
C ILE A 19 -2.93 6.36 12.26
N ALA A 20 -4.22 6.08 12.08
CA ALA A 20 -4.68 4.79 11.58
C ALA A 20 -4.52 4.71 10.06
N CYS A 21 -4.18 3.53 9.56
CA CYS A 21 -4.22 3.26 8.12
C CYS A 21 -5.67 3.33 7.61
N ASP A 22 -5.86 4.05 6.51
CA ASP A 22 -7.13 4.17 5.77
C ASP A 22 -6.97 3.52 4.40
N TYR A 23 -6.30 2.37 4.33
CA TYR A 23 -6.08 1.55 3.15
C TYR A 23 -5.96 0.09 3.59
N ASP A 24 -6.25 -0.84 2.68
CA ASP A 24 -6.27 -2.27 3.00
C ASP A 24 -4.83 -2.85 2.96
N GLY A 25 -4.52 -3.73 3.92
CA GLY A 25 -3.29 -4.53 3.95
C GLY A 25 -3.62 -6.00 3.77
N TYR A 26 -2.82 -6.71 2.99
CA TYR A 26 -3.01 -8.14 2.70
C TYR A 26 -1.76 -8.92 3.07
N ASP A 27 -1.94 -9.88 3.98
CA ASP A 27 -0.90 -10.80 4.40
C ASP A 27 -0.70 -11.87 3.32
N ILE A 28 0.51 -11.97 2.79
CA ILE A 28 0.86 -13.03 1.83
C ILE A 28 1.37 -14.23 2.63
N VAL A 29 0.42 -15.02 3.15
CA VAL A 29 0.71 -16.18 4.01
C VAL A 29 1.00 -17.40 3.16
N TYR A 30 1.89 -18.25 3.67
CA TYR A 30 2.18 -19.57 3.16
C TYR A 30 2.26 -20.58 4.31
N GLU A 31 1.62 -21.72 4.12
CA GLU A 31 1.72 -22.89 4.97
C GLU A 31 2.00 -24.11 4.09
N GLU A 32 3.14 -24.77 4.36
CA GLU A 32 3.62 -25.93 3.63
C GLU A 32 2.56 -27.04 3.57
N GLU A 33 2.40 -27.63 2.38
CA GLU A 33 1.39 -28.66 2.05
C GLU A 33 -0.10 -28.27 2.22
N THR A 34 -0.41 -27.14 2.86
CA THR A 34 -1.79 -26.68 3.12
C THR A 34 -2.24 -25.59 2.12
N THR A 35 -1.33 -24.68 1.76
CA THR A 35 -1.66 -23.54 0.91
C THR A 35 -1.83 -23.95 -0.56
N ASP A 36 -2.93 -23.52 -1.18
CA ASP A 36 -3.12 -23.65 -2.63
C ASP A 36 -2.29 -22.58 -3.36
N ILE A 37 -1.21 -23.01 -4.01
CA ILE A 37 -0.31 -22.14 -4.78
C ILE A 37 -1.02 -21.37 -5.91
N ASN A 38 -2.19 -21.84 -6.39
CA ASN A 38 -2.96 -21.10 -7.38
C ASN A 38 -3.50 -19.76 -6.84
N LEU A 39 -3.58 -19.58 -5.52
CA LEU A 39 -3.99 -18.31 -4.90
C LEU A 39 -3.05 -17.17 -5.29
N TYR A 40 -1.74 -17.41 -5.40
CA TYR A 40 -0.78 -16.39 -5.81
C TYR A 40 -0.97 -15.96 -7.28
N LYS A 41 -1.46 -16.86 -8.13
CA LYS A 41 -1.85 -16.49 -9.49
C LYS A 41 -3.05 -15.54 -9.48
N PHE A 42 -4.07 -15.81 -8.67
CA PHE A 42 -5.22 -14.91 -8.56
C PHE A 42 -4.84 -13.55 -7.97
N PHE A 43 -4.00 -13.51 -6.92
CA PHE A 43 -3.45 -12.25 -6.40
C PHE A 43 -2.72 -11.46 -7.48
N ASN A 44 -1.83 -12.12 -8.22
CA ASN A 44 -1.09 -11.51 -9.30
C ASN A 44 -2.01 -10.97 -10.41
N GLU A 45 -3.03 -11.72 -10.81
CA GLU A 45 -4.01 -11.28 -11.80
C GLU A 45 -4.76 -10.02 -11.34
N ILE A 46 -5.05 -9.89 -10.05
CA ILE A 46 -5.71 -8.69 -9.50
C ILE A 46 -4.75 -7.50 -9.46
N ILE A 47 -3.56 -7.67 -8.87
CA ILE A 47 -2.56 -6.61 -8.71
C ILE A 47 -2.12 -6.05 -10.06
N THR A 48 -1.94 -6.94 -11.04
CA THR A 48 -1.41 -6.57 -12.37
C THR A 48 -2.52 -6.23 -13.36
N ASN A 49 -3.79 -6.32 -12.93
CA ASN A 49 -4.96 -6.27 -13.81
C ASN A 49 -4.80 -7.21 -15.03
N SER A 50 -4.31 -8.44 -14.76
CA SER A 50 -4.04 -9.53 -15.72
C SER A 50 -2.97 -9.20 -16.79
N ARG A 51 -2.10 -8.23 -16.54
CA ARG A 51 -1.06 -7.81 -17.51
C ARG A 51 0.28 -8.49 -17.34
N TYR A 52 0.43 -9.26 -16.27
CA TYR A 52 1.61 -10.06 -16.02
C TYR A 52 1.19 -11.49 -15.71
N ASP A 53 1.72 -12.44 -16.46
CA ASP A 53 1.51 -13.86 -16.24
C ASP A 53 2.58 -14.39 -15.28
N ILE A 54 2.20 -14.72 -14.05
CA ILE A 54 3.12 -15.23 -13.03
C ILE A 54 3.80 -16.55 -13.44
N THR A 55 3.20 -17.33 -14.35
CA THR A 55 3.73 -18.63 -14.76
C THR A 55 5.02 -18.55 -15.56
N VAL A 56 5.40 -17.35 -16.00
CA VAL A 56 6.71 -17.13 -16.64
C VAL A 56 7.86 -17.25 -15.63
N LEU A 57 7.62 -16.98 -14.35
CA LEU A 57 8.60 -17.14 -13.27
C LEU A 57 8.97 -18.62 -13.07
N PRO A 58 10.24 -18.99 -13.21
CA PRO A 58 10.72 -20.31 -12.83
C PRO A 58 10.37 -20.68 -11.39
N GLU A 59 10.46 -19.74 -10.46
CA GLU A 59 10.27 -19.93 -9.03
C GLU A 59 8.82 -20.27 -8.71
N TYR A 60 7.85 -19.65 -9.41
CA TYR A 60 6.44 -20.05 -9.30
C TYR A 60 6.21 -21.49 -9.77
N ARG A 61 6.86 -21.91 -10.86
CA ARG A 61 6.76 -23.30 -11.34
C ARG A 61 7.42 -24.29 -10.37
N LEU A 62 8.54 -23.90 -9.77
CA LEU A 62 9.21 -24.71 -8.75
C LEU A 62 8.36 -24.85 -7.49
N LEU A 63 7.70 -23.78 -7.04
CA LEU A 63 6.77 -23.84 -5.90
C LEU A 63 5.57 -24.77 -6.19
N MET A 64 5.06 -24.76 -7.43
CA MET A 64 4.00 -25.69 -7.85
C MET A 64 4.45 -27.17 -7.85
N GLU A 65 5.73 -27.43 -8.11
CA GLU A 65 6.32 -28.78 -8.10
C GLU A 65 6.73 -29.23 -6.68
N ASN A 66 7.27 -28.29 -5.91
CA ASN A 66 7.88 -28.47 -4.60
C ASN A 66 7.25 -27.46 -3.63
N ASN A 67 6.10 -27.85 -3.07
CA ASN A 67 5.32 -27.04 -2.14
C ASN A 67 6.01 -27.00 -0.76
N THR A 68 7.16 -26.33 -0.65
CA THR A 68 7.94 -26.17 0.59
C THR A 68 8.15 -24.70 0.95
N GLU A 69 8.44 -24.42 2.22
CA GLU A 69 8.69 -23.04 2.70
C GLU A 69 9.88 -22.38 2.00
N ASP A 70 10.96 -23.13 1.76
CA ASP A 70 12.13 -22.64 1.02
C ASP A 70 11.76 -22.22 -0.42
N ALA A 71 10.96 -23.04 -1.11
CA ALA A 71 10.51 -22.72 -2.46
C ALA A 71 9.55 -21.52 -2.49
N PHE A 72 8.73 -21.35 -1.45
CA PHE A 72 7.86 -20.19 -1.31
C PHE A 72 8.66 -18.90 -1.12
N ASN A 73 9.68 -18.91 -0.25
CA ASN A 73 10.51 -17.74 -0.01
C ASN A 73 11.23 -17.30 -1.30
N GLU A 74 11.83 -18.24 -2.04
CA GLU A 74 12.45 -17.94 -3.34
C GLU A 74 11.44 -17.39 -4.36
N PHE A 75 10.23 -17.96 -4.40
CA PHE A 75 9.14 -17.47 -5.24
C PHE A 75 8.70 -16.06 -4.86
N TYR A 76 8.50 -15.79 -3.57
CA TYR A 76 7.98 -14.53 -3.08
C TYR A 76 8.92 -13.38 -3.43
N ASP A 77 10.21 -13.55 -3.14
CA ASP A 77 11.24 -12.57 -3.48
C ASP A 77 11.27 -12.29 -4.99
N ALA A 78 11.30 -13.35 -5.81
CA ALA A 78 11.30 -13.22 -7.27
C ALA A 78 10.01 -12.58 -7.82
N TRP A 79 8.87 -12.84 -7.20
CA TRP A 79 7.58 -12.26 -7.59
C TRP A 79 7.50 -10.78 -7.25
N VAL A 80 7.90 -10.39 -6.03
CA VAL A 80 7.95 -8.98 -5.61
C VAL A 80 8.90 -8.17 -6.50
N ASP A 81 10.13 -8.66 -6.72
CA ASP A 81 11.10 -8.03 -7.61
C ASP A 81 10.53 -7.86 -9.02
N ALA A 82 9.89 -8.91 -9.55
CA ALA A 82 9.29 -8.88 -10.87
C ALA A 82 8.15 -7.85 -10.97
N LEU A 83 7.35 -7.67 -9.92
CA LEU A 83 6.27 -6.68 -9.87
C LEU A 83 6.82 -5.25 -9.76
N ILE A 84 7.87 -5.01 -8.97
CA ILE A 84 8.53 -3.70 -8.86
C ILE A 84 9.14 -3.30 -10.21
N ASP A 85 9.92 -4.19 -10.82
CA ASP A 85 10.58 -3.94 -12.11
C ASP A 85 9.59 -3.58 -13.22
N ARG A 86 8.42 -4.23 -13.20
CA ARG A 86 7.34 -4.03 -14.16
C ARG A 86 6.42 -2.86 -13.83
N GLY A 87 6.61 -2.20 -12.69
CA GLY A 87 5.82 -1.04 -12.29
C GLY A 87 4.44 -1.37 -11.74
N PHE A 88 4.24 -2.57 -11.18
CA PHE A 88 3.00 -2.96 -10.49
C PHE A 88 3.05 -2.76 -8.97
N LEU A 89 4.26 -2.66 -8.40
CA LEU A 89 4.49 -2.33 -7.01
C LEU A 89 5.36 -1.08 -6.87
N PHE A 90 5.18 -0.37 -5.78
CA PHE A 90 6.02 0.75 -5.37
C PHE A 90 6.43 0.60 -3.91
N HIS A 91 7.73 0.58 -3.65
CA HIS A 91 8.30 0.54 -2.31
C HIS A 91 8.26 1.93 -1.66
N LEU A 92 7.46 2.10 -0.61
CA LEU A 92 7.30 3.36 0.13
C LEU A 92 7.95 3.25 1.51
N ASP A 93 9.15 3.80 1.65
CA ASP A 93 9.84 3.97 2.93
C ASP A 93 9.85 5.44 3.39
N GLY A 94 10.49 5.72 4.53
CA GLY A 94 10.61 7.07 5.09
C GLY A 94 11.51 8.04 4.31
N GLU A 95 12.23 7.59 3.28
CA GLU A 95 13.06 8.45 2.42
C GLU A 95 12.29 8.98 1.21
N VAL A 96 11.18 8.35 0.85
CA VAL A 96 10.36 8.71 -0.31
C VAL A 96 9.47 9.92 -0.04
N SER A 97 9.63 10.97 -0.86
CA SER A 97 8.75 12.14 -0.81
C SER A 97 7.34 11.88 -1.37
N MET A 98 6.38 12.71 -1.00
CA MET A 98 5.03 12.66 -1.57
C MET A 98 5.03 12.80 -3.10
N GLU A 99 5.93 13.60 -3.65
CA GLU A 99 6.10 13.76 -5.09
C GLU A 99 6.58 12.45 -5.76
N GLN A 100 7.60 11.81 -5.18
CA GLN A 100 8.13 10.54 -5.68
C GLN A 100 7.08 9.44 -5.61
N PHE A 101 6.38 9.34 -4.48
CA PHE A 101 5.33 8.36 -4.30
C PHE A 101 4.18 8.55 -5.30
N THR A 102 3.72 9.79 -5.48
CA THR A 102 2.65 10.10 -6.44
C THR A 102 3.07 9.76 -7.88
N LYS A 103 4.32 10.01 -8.28
CA LYS A 103 4.83 9.59 -9.59
C LYS A 103 4.83 8.07 -9.74
N GLY A 104 5.24 7.35 -8.70
CA GLY A 104 5.19 5.89 -8.64
C GLY A 104 3.78 5.35 -8.84
N ILE A 105 2.81 5.90 -8.10
CA ILE A 105 1.39 5.53 -8.21
C ILE A 105 0.83 5.84 -9.60
N ASN A 106 1.16 6.99 -10.18
CA ASN A 106 0.75 7.33 -11.55
C ASN A 106 1.35 6.39 -12.60
N ARG A 107 2.56 5.87 -12.38
CA ARG A 107 3.14 4.82 -13.22
C ARG A 107 2.35 3.52 -13.08
N ILE A 108 2.06 3.06 -11.86
CA ILE A 108 1.24 1.86 -11.64
C ILE A 108 -0.12 2.01 -12.32
N LEU A 109 -0.81 3.13 -12.13
CA LEU A 109 -2.10 3.42 -12.77
C LEU A 109 -2.02 3.26 -14.30
N SER A 110 -0.99 3.83 -14.93
CA SER A 110 -0.76 3.68 -16.37
C SER A 110 -0.52 2.22 -16.75
N ASP A 111 0.33 1.51 -16.00
CA ASP A 111 0.73 0.13 -16.29
C ASP A 111 -0.45 -0.84 -16.14
N ILE A 112 -1.39 -0.59 -15.21
CA ILE A 112 -2.64 -1.35 -15.08
C ILE A 112 -3.74 -0.91 -16.06
N GLY A 113 -3.52 0.16 -16.84
CA GLY A 113 -4.40 0.63 -17.91
C GLY A 113 -5.42 1.71 -17.52
N CYS A 114 -5.18 2.44 -16.43
CA CYS A 114 -5.94 3.65 -16.10
C CYS A 114 -5.49 4.83 -16.97
N GLU A 115 -6.44 5.55 -17.55
CA GLU A 115 -6.17 6.77 -18.34
C GLU A 115 -6.10 8.03 -17.46
N LYS A 116 -6.49 7.94 -16.18
CA LYS A 116 -6.46 9.05 -15.23
C LYS A 116 -5.15 9.06 -14.45
N GLN A 117 -4.72 10.25 -14.06
CA GLN A 117 -3.57 10.46 -13.19
C GLN A 117 -3.97 11.29 -11.99
N LEU A 118 -3.30 11.06 -10.87
CA LEU A 118 -3.37 11.88 -9.68
C LEU A 118 -2.56 13.17 -9.86
N ASP A 119 -3.07 14.26 -9.30
CA ASP A 119 -2.42 15.57 -9.33
C ASP A 119 -1.35 15.68 -8.24
N LEU A 120 -0.09 15.76 -8.68
CA LEU A 120 1.09 15.88 -7.83
C LEU A 120 1.04 17.09 -6.89
N THR A 121 0.66 18.26 -7.40
CA THR A 121 0.65 19.50 -6.63
C THR A 121 -0.50 19.50 -5.62
N LEU A 122 -1.64 18.92 -5.98
CA LEU A 122 -2.76 18.74 -5.07
C LEU A 122 -2.38 17.81 -3.91
N LEU A 123 -1.79 16.66 -4.21
CA LEU A 123 -1.45 15.63 -3.23
C LEU A 123 -0.36 16.08 -2.25
N ASP A 124 0.67 16.75 -2.76
CA ASP A 124 1.70 17.36 -1.90
C ASP A 124 1.07 18.37 -0.93
N ARG A 125 0.23 19.28 -1.44
CA ARG A 125 -0.49 20.23 -0.59
C ARG A 125 -1.38 19.53 0.45
N MET A 126 -2.14 18.51 0.04
CA MET A 126 -3.02 17.76 0.95
C MET A 126 -2.23 17.07 2.06
N TYR A 127 -1.07 16.51 1.72
CA TYR A 127 -0.16 15.92 2.71
C TYR A 127 0.33 16.97 3.72
N GLN A 128 0.82 18.12 3.24
CA GLN A 128 1.33 19.19 4.12
C GLN A 128 0.22 19.80 5.00
N GLU A 129 -1.00 19.96 4.47
CA GLU A 129 -2.16 20.45 5.22
C GLU A 129 -2.58 19.45 6.30
N GLU A 130 -2.60 18.15 5.98
CA GLU A 130 -2.99 17.12 6.95
C GLU A 130 -1.92 16.93 8.03
N LEU A 131 -0.64 16.98 7.66
CA LEU A 131 0.49 16.90 8.59
C LEU A 131 0.42 17.95 9.71
N GLN A 132 -0.08 19.16 9.41
CA GLN A 132 -0.24 20.23 10.40
C GLN A 132 -1.21 19.88 11.54
N ASN A 133 -2.05 18.86 11.37
CA ASN A 133 -2.99 18.41 12.41
C ASN A 133 -2.33 17.51 13.47
N TYR A 134 -1.08 17.10 13.26
CA TYR A 134 -0.36 16.15 14.13
C TYR A 134 0.82 16.81 14.85
N CYS A 135 1.34 16.08 15.84
CA CYS A 135 2.59 16.38 16.53
C CYS A 135 3.48 15.14 16.52
N LEU A 136 4.79 15.32 16.68
CA LEU A 136 5.75 14.22 16.80
C LEU A 136 6.29 14.20 18.23
N ASN A 137 5.99 13.14 18.98
CA ASN A 137 6.33 13.01 20.39
C ASN A 137 5.86 14.22 21.23
N GLY A 138 4.65 14.71 20.93
CA GLY A 138 4.07 15.89 21.61
C GLY A 138 4.66 17.25 21.21
N LYS A 139 5.53 17.32 20.20
CA LYS A 139 6.10 18.56 19.67
C LYS A 139 5.51 18.90 18.31
N GLU A 140 5.35 20.20 18.04
CA GLU A 140 4.98 20.65 16.70
C GLU A 140 6.02 20.23 15.67
N ILE A 141 5.55 19.80 14.51
CA ILE A 141 6.37 19.41 13.38
C ILE A 141 6.69 20.69 12.62
N HIS A 142 7.97 21.06 12.57
CA HIS A 142 8.47 22.25 11.89
C HIS A 142 9.39 21.91 10.71
N GLU A 143 9.71 20.64 10.55
CA GLU A 143 10.55 20.10 9.49
C GLU A 143 9.69 19.35 8.49
N GLU A 144 10.18 19.28 7.26
CA GLU A 144 9.60 18.41 6.24
C GLU A 144 9.88 16.97 6.64
N ILE A 145 8.82 16.21 6.89
CA ILE A 145 8.90 14.78 7.19
C ILE A 145 8.13 14.01 6.13
N ASN A 146 8.61 12.81 5.79
CA ASN A 146 7.87 11.82 5.02
C ASN A 146 7.37 10.77 6.01
N TYR A 147 6.04 10.66 6.13
CA TYR A 147 5.40 9.64 6.95
C TYR A 147 4.51 8.78 6.07
N ASP A 148 4.98 7.56 5.83
CA ASP A 148 4.45 6.57 4.91
C ASP A 148 2.94 6.31 5.09
N ILE A 149 2.46 6.19 6.33
CA ILE A 149 1.03 5.99 6.63
C ILE A 149 0.21 7.20 6.20
N LEU A 150 0.68 8.41 6.50
CA LEU A 150 -0.03 9.63 6.11
C LEU A 150 0.00 9.86 4.59
N GLN A 151 1.14 9.61 3.94
CA GLN A 151 1.27 9.65 2.48
C GLN A 151 0.30 8.65 1.82
N SER A 152 0.25 7.42 2.34
CA SER A 152 -0.64 6.36 1.86
C SER A 152 -2.12 6.72 2.04
N ASN A 153 -2.52 7.27 3.20
CA ASN A 153 -3.90 7.70 3.43
C ASN A 153 -4.35 8.80 2.45
N VAL A 154 -3.48 9.78 2.19
CA VAL A 154 -3.75 10.87 1.23
C VAL A 154 -3.91 10.33 -0.18
N ILE A 155 -3.04 9.42 -0.62
CA ILE A 155 -3.13 8.75 -1.93
C ILE A 155 -4.40 7.89 -2.04
N ALA A 156 -4.67 7.04 -1.04
CA ALA A 156 -5.81 6.12 -1.05
C ALA A 156 -7.13 6.88 -1.23
N ARG A 157 -7.29 8.00 -0.51
CA ARG A 157 -8.46 8.88 -0.64
C ARG A 157 -8.68 9.35 -2.09
N GLU A 158 -7.65 9.82 -2.77
CA GLU A 158 -7.78 10.35 -4.13
C GLU A 158 -7.88 9.25 -5.20
N LEU A 159 -7.25 8.08 -4.98
CA LEU A 159 -7.44 6.89 -5.81
C LEU A 159 -8.92 6.45 -5.83
N ARG A 160 -9.60 6.48 -4.67
CA ARG A 160 -11.02 6.09 -4.58
C ARG A 160 -11.92 6.97 -5.42
N LEU A 161 -11.59 8.26 -5.59
CA LEU A 161 -12.34 9.18 -6.45
C LEU A 161 -12.28 8.80 -7.94
N ILE A 162 -11.24 8.05 -8.33
CA ILE A 162 -11.06 7.57 -9.70
C ILE A 162 -11.37 6.08 -9.87
N GLY A 163 -11.86 5.40 -8.82
CA GLY A 163 -12.31 4.01 -8.87
C GLY A 163 -11.24 2.97 -8.54
N TYR A 164 -10.16 3.38 -7.87
CA TYR A 164 -9.05 2.52 -7.49
C TYR A 164 -8.81 2.55 -5.97
N GLU A 165 -8.14 1.54 -5.46
CA GLU A 165 -7.78 1.39 -4.06
C GLU A 165 -6.27 1.18 -3.94
N LEU A 166 -5.69 1.76 -2.88
CA LEU A 166 -4.31 1.48 -2.50
C LEU A 166 -4.32 0.24 -1.61
N ILE A 167 -3.46 -0.72 -1.89
CA ILE A 167 -3.25 -1.87 -1.01
C ILE A 167 -1.79 -1.98 -0.62
N SER A 168 -1.56 -2.51 0.57
CA SER A 168 -0.22 -2.89 1.04
C SER A 168 -0.08 -4.40 0.99
N LEU A 169 1.06 -4.87 0.50
CA LEU A 169 1.46 -6.27 0.72
C LEU A 169 2.22 -6.35 2.04
N PHE A 170 1.90 -7.36 2.86
CA PHE A 170 2.62 -7.63 4.10
C PHE A 170 3.32 -8.98 4.00
N ASN A 171 4.63 -8.96 4.17
CA ASN A 171 5.51 -10.14 4.11
C ASN A 171 5.91 -10.67 5.51
N GLY A 172 5.32 -10.13 6.59
CA GLY A 172 5.69 -10.47 7.96
C GLY A 172 6.69 -9.51 8.63
N PHE A 173 7.36 -8.64 7.87
CA PHE A 173 8.41 -7.74 8.37
C PHE A 173 8.07 -6.26 8.20
N ASP A 174 7.59 -5.88 7.02
CA ASP A 174 7.18 -4.51 6.73
C ASP A 174 5.95 -4.48 5.81
N ASN A 175 5.40 -3.29 5.67
CA ASN A 175 4.25 -3.00 4.83
C ASN A 175 4.62 -1.94 3.79
N TYR A 176 5.86 -1.91 3.29
CA TYR A 176 6.32 -0.82 2.43
C TYR A 176 5.84 -0.94 0.99
N ASP A 177 5.63 -2.17 0.50
CA ASP A 177 5.23 -2.40 -0.89
C ASP A 177 3.75 -2.10 -1.12
N LYS A 178 3.50 -1.11 -1.97
CA LYS A 178 2.18 -0.61 -2.33
C LYS A 178 1.78 -1.04 -3.73
N ALA A 179 0.55 -1.51 -3.88
CA ALA A 179 -0.09 -1.77 -5.17
C ALA A 179 -1.35 -0.92 -5.34
N VAL A 180 -1.82 -0.80 -6.58
CA VAL A 180 -3.08 -0.13 -6.90
C VAL A 180 -3.97 -1.09 -7.67
N ILE A 181 -5.20 -1.26 -7.21
CA ILE A 181 -6.17 -2.17 -7.82
C ILE A 181 -7.49 -1.43 -8.13
N PRO A 182 -8.29 -1.90 -9.09
CA PRO A 182 -9.66 -1.42 -9.24
C PRO A 182 -10.49 -1.71 -7.97
N ILE A 183 -11.27 -0.75 -7.47
CA ILE A 183 -12.11 -0.93 -6.27
C ILE A 183 -13.04 -2.16 -6.39
N ILE A 184 -13.52 -2.45 -7.60
CA ILE A 184 -14.39 -3.60 -7.87
C ILE A 184 -13.73 -4.96 -7.59
N LYS A 185 -12.40 -5.00 -7.37
CA LYS A 185 -11.61 -6.19 -7.07
C LYS A 185 -11.29 -6.38 -5.59
N ILE A 186 -11.70 -5.46 -4.72
CA ILE A 186 -11.47 -5.57 -3.27
C ILE A 186 -12.15 -6.83 -2.70
N ASP A 187 -13.40 -7.09 -3.08
CA ASP A 187 -14.13 -8.27 -2.59
C ASP A 187 -13.50 -9.58 -3.09
N ASP A 188 -12.94 -9.58 -4.31
CA ASP A 188 -12.19 -10.73 -4.85
C ASP A 188 -10.94 -10.99 -3.98
N LEU A 189 -10.19 -9.96 -3.60
CA LEU A 189 -9.02 -10.11 -2.71
C LEU A 189 -9.38 -10.56 -1.30
N LYS A 190 -10.43 -10.00 -0.70
CA LYS A 190 -10.91 -10.42 0.62
C LYS A 190 -11.38 -11.87 0.61
N GLY A 191 -11.99 -12.31 -0.49
CA GLY A 191 -12.33 -13.70 -0.72
C GLY A 191 -11.11 -14.61 -0.68
N ILE A 192 -10.02 -14.20 -1.35
CA ILE A 192 -8.75 -14.95 -1.34
C ILE A 192 -8.15 -14.99 0.08
N GLU A 193 -8.07 -13.86 0.78
CA GLU A 193 -7.54 -13.77 2.15
C GLU A 193 -8.29 -14.71 3.12
N SER A 194 -9.61 -14.84 2.95
CA SER A 194 -10.43 -15.72 3.79
C SER A 194 -10.15 -17.21 3.60
N ILE A 195 -9.44 -17.61 2.54
CA ILE A 195 -9.02 -19.00 2.33
C ILE A 195 -7.80 -19.34 3.20
N PHE A 196 -7.00 -18.33 3.58
CA PHE A 196 -5.82 -18.49 4.43
C PHE A 196 -6.14 -18.45 5.94
N LYS A 197 -7.38 -18.08 6.33
CA LYS A 197 -7.82 -17.94 7.73
C LYS A 197 -8.76 -19.07 8.15
#